data_AF-A0A7Y5APS3-F1
#
_entry.id   AF-A0A7Y5APS3-F1
#
_cell.length_a   1.000
_cell.length_b   1.000
_cell.length_c   1.000
_cell.angle_alpha   90.00
_cell.angle_beta   90.00
_cell.angle_gamma   90.00
#
_symmetry.space_group_name_H-M   'P 1'
#
loop_
_entity.id
_entity.type
_entity.pdbx_description
1 polymer ?
#
loop_
_entity_poly.entity_id
_entity_poly.type
_entity_poly.pdbx_seq_one_letter_code
_entity_poly.pdbx_strand_id
1 'polypeptide(L)'
;MKSGFIISLLLLLNGCQLLVPPPPPDTTPAEPVVQPEPSTPTLPEPEPVATPLAIADDAATLQAWVNYRAAMLGRMNEERDNLLADTSQDEIWALKRTILQLHPDTPYLTRLRVQMQSAEQLAQLPAPLAALLSWDLAFNQKLLEAESAVSALTRLNAQQHDNLERLQKTNKELQKKIDALTQIEAQLNQPVQVPQPEDNNGQP
;
A
#
# COMPACT_ATOMS: atom_id res chain seq x y z
N MET A 1 -38.12 5.44 9.37
CA MET A 1 -38.50 4.18 8.69
C MET A 1 -37.39 3.58 7.80
N LYS A 2 -36.10 3.69 8.17
CA LYS A 2 -34.97 3.15 7.35
C LYS A 2 -34.14 2.07 8.04
N SER A 3 -34.29 1.89 9.35
CA SER A 3 -33.52 0.88 10.12
C SER A 3 -34.13 -0.54 10.03
N GLY A 4 -35.44 -0.65 9.79
CA GLY A 4 -36.11 -1.95 9.64
C GLY A 4 -35.74 -2.72 8.37
N PHE A 5 -35.41 -2.01 7.28
CA PHE A 5 -35.06 -2.63 6.00
C PHE A 5 -33.67 -3.31 6.02
N ILE A 6 -32.76 -2.82 6.87
CA ILE A 6 -31.40 -3.35 6.99
C ILE A 6 -31.40 -4.68 7.78
N ILE A 7 -32.29 -4.80 8.77
CA ILE A 7 -32.41 -6.02 9.59
C ILE A 7 -33.01 -7.18 8.77
N SER A 8 -34.00 -6.91 7.91
CA SER A 8 -34.55 -7.92 7.00
C SER A 8 -33.54 -8.44 5.97
N LEU A 9 -32.58 -7.62 5.54
CA LEU A 9 -31.58 -8.03 4.56
C LEU A 9 -30.50 -8.94 5.18
N LEU A 10 -30.13 -8.73 6.45
CA LEU A 10 -29.14 -9.54 7.17
C LEU A 10 -29.65 -10.97 7.50
N LEU A 11 -30.96 -11.13 7.67
CA LEU A 11 -31.61 -12.43 7.93
C LEU A 11 -31.65 -13.36 6.71
N LEU A 12 -31.61 -12.79 5.49
CA LEU A 12 -31.61 -13.58 4.25
C LEU A 12 -30.23 -14.17 3.90
N LEU A 13 -29.16 -13.66 4.51
CA LEU A 13 -27.77 -14.10 4.22
C LEU A 13 -27.28 -15.28 5.09
N ASN A 14 -28.04 -15.73 6.09
CA ASN A 14 -27.63 -16.82 7.00
C ASN A 14 -28.46 -18.12 6.86
N GLY A 15 -29.25 -18.26 5.79
CA GLY A 15 -30.25 -19.32 5.67
C GLY A 15 -29.89 -20.49 4.73
N CYS A 16 -28.67 -21.03 4.76
CA CYS A 16 -28.33 -22.24 3.96
C CYS A 16 -27.35 -23.19 4.67
N GLN A 17 -27.55 -23.50 5.95
CA GLN A 17 -27.06 -24.75 6.53
C GLN A 17 -28.00 -25.20 7.65
N LEU A 18 -29.04 -25.94 7.29
CA LEU A 18 -29.58 -27.03 8.10
C LEU A 18 -30.73 -27.71 7.34
N LEU A 19 -30.43 -28.76 6.59
CA LEU A 19 -31.43 -29.76 6.21
C LEU A 19 -30.80 -31.13 6.45
N VAL A 20 -30.91 -31.61 7.69
CA VAL A 20 -30.71 -33.03 8.02
C VAL A 20 -32.07 -33.71 7.83
N PRO A 21 -32.22 -34.66 6.90
CA PRO A 21 -33.47 -35.40 6.75
C PRO A 21 -33.71 -36.32 7.96
N PRO A 22 -34.96 -36.52 8.40
CA PRO A 22 -35.27 -37.47 9.46
C PRO A 22 -35.08 -38.92 8.96
N PRO A 23 -34.71 -39.86 9.84
CA PRO A 23 -34.54 -41.25 9.46
C PRO A 23 -35.89 -41.90 9.14
N PRO A 24 -35.98 -42.75 8.10
CA PRO A 24 -37.19 -43.53 7.83
C PRO A 24 -37.40 -44.63 8.90
N PRO A 25 -38.65 -45.06 9.13
CA PRO A 25 -39.00 -46.00 10.18
C PRO A 25 -38.58 -47.43 9.86
N ASP A 26 -38.29 -48.17 10.93
CA ASP A 26 -37.92 -49.59 10.94
C ASP A 26 -38.91 -50.48 10.19
N THR A 27 -38.40 -51.16 9.15
CA THR A 27 -38.93 -52.43 8.66
C THR A 27 -37.77 -53.34 8.29
N THR A 28 -37.29 -54.14 9.24
CA THR A 28 -36.74 -55.47 8.94
C THR A 28 -37.88 -56.32 8.36
N PRO A 29 -37.71 -57.09 7.25
CA PRO A 29 -36.75 -58.20 7.24
C PRO A 29 -36.17 -58.60 5.86
N ALA A 30 -34.87 -58.92 5.83
CA ALA A 30 -34.26 -60.10 5.19
C ALA A 30 -32.75 -59.86 5.14
N GLU A 31 -31.97 -60.66 5.87
CA GLU A 31 -30.50 -60.67 5.78
C GLU A 31 -30.06 -60.96 4.33
N PRO A 32 -29.31 -60.05 3.68
CA PRO A 32 -28.44 -60.40 2.59
C PRO A 32 -27.05 -60.66 3.18
N VAL A 33 -26.50 -61.84 2.90
CA VAL A 33 -25.15 -62.27 3.23
C VAL A 33 -24.15 -61.13 2.99
N VAL A 34 -23.52 -60.66 4.07
CA VAL A 34 -22.42 -59.71 4.03
C VAL A 34 -21.26 -60.34 3.25
N GLN A 35 -21.09 -59.91 2.00
CA GLN A 35 -19.80 -60.06 1.35
C GLN A 35 -18.86 -59.03 1.99
N PRO A 36 -17.66 -59.42 2.44
CA PRO A 36 -16.71 -58.46 2.96
C PRO A 36 -16.34 -57.51 1.81
N GLU A 37 -16.69 -56.24 1.93
CA GLU A 37 -16.14 -55.22 1.05
C GLU A 37 -14.61 -55.30 1.15
N PRO A 38 -13.89 -55.32 0.02
CA PRO A 38 -12.45 -55.25 0.06
C PRO A 38 -12.09 -53.90 0.69
N SER A 39 -11.55 -53.95 1.90
CA SER A 39 -10.95 -52.81 2.57
C SER A 39 -9.95 -52.17 1.61
N THR A 40 -10.35 -51.04 1.03
CA THR A 40 -9.48 -50.21 0.22
C THR A 40 -8.32 -49.78 1.13
N PRO A 41 -7.07 -50.11 0.79
CA PRO A 41 -5.95 -49.64 1.58
C PRO A 41 -5.99 -48.11 1.54
N THR A 42 -6.14 -47.49 2.71
CA THR A 42 -5.91 -46.06 2.88
C THR A 42 -4.45 -45.83 2.49
N LEU A 43 -4.24 -45.35 1.26
CA LEU A 43 -2.93 -44.89 0.82
C LEU A 43 -2.52 -43.77 1.80
N PRO A 44 -1.32 -43.84 2.38
CA PRO A 44 -0.81 -42.74 3.19
C PRO A 44 -0.85 -41.48 2.33
N GLU A 45 -1.44 -40.41 2.87
CA GLU A 45 -1.41 -39.10 2.23
C GLU A 45 0.07 -38.78 1.96
N PRO A 46 0.47 -38.59 0.68
CA PRO A 46 1.86 -38.38 0.37
C PRO A 46 2.31 -37.12 1.09
N GLU A 47 3.33 -37.24 1.94
CA GLU A 47 3.95 -36.09 2.57
C GLU A 47 4.28 -35.07 1.48
N PRO A 48 3.94 -33.78 1.67
CA PRO A 48 4.15 -32.79 0.64
C PRO A 48 5.65 -32.71 0.34
N VAL A 49 6.05 -33.35 -0.76
CA VAL A 49 7.40 -33.25 -1.28
C VAL A 49 7.61 -31.77 -1.56
N ALA A 50 8.61 -31.17 -0.91
CA ALA A 50 8.97 -29.78 -1.17
C ALA A 50 9.40 -29.67 -2.64
N THR A 51 8.47 -29.31 -3.52
CA THR A 51 8.72 -29.18 -4.94
C THR A 51 9.80 -28.11 -5.12
N PRO A 52 10.95 -28.44 -5.75
CA PRO A 52 11.99 -27.46 -6.00
C PRO A 52 11.46 -26.38 -6.96
N LEU A 53 11.97 -25.16 -6.82
CA LEU A 53 11.68 -24.10 -7.79
C LEU A 53 12.23 -24.50 -9.16
N ALA A 54 11.43 -24.29 -10.20
CA ALA A 54 11.79 -24.56 -11.58
C ALA A 54 11.12 -23.55 -12.53
N ILE A 55 11.64 -23.44 -13.75
CA ILE A 55 11.00 -22.66 -14.82
C ILE A 55 10.08 -23.61 -15.60
N ALA A 56 8.88 -23.82 -15.09
CA ALA A 56 7.86 -24.70 -15.67
C ALA A 56 6.46 -24.16 -15.40
N ASP A 57 5.46 -24.71 -16.08
CA ASP A 57 4.06 -24.31 -16.01
C ASP A 57 3.16 -25.30 -15.25
N ASP A 58 3.74 -26.37 -14.68
CA ASP A 58 2.99 -27.32 -13.88
C ASP A 58 2.54 -26.72 -12.54
N ALA A 59 1.41 -27.20 -12.04
CA ALA A 59 0.77 -26.65 -10.84
C ALA A 59 1.65 -26.73 -9.60
N ALA A 60 2.48 -27.78 -9.46
CA ALA A 60 3.34 -27.95 -8.30
C ALA A 60 4.48 -26.92 -8.31
N THR A 61 5.10 -26.68 -9.47
CA THR A 61 6.11 -25.64 -9.65
C THR A 61 5.54 -24.24 -9.43
N LEU A 62 4.36 -23.94 -9.97
CA LEU A 62 3.70 -22.65 -9.75
C LEU A 62 3.39 -22.43 -8.26
N GLN A 63 2.90 -23.46 -7.57
CA GLN A 63 2.66 -23.39 -6.14
C GLN A 63 3.95 -23.18 -5.34
N ALA A 64 5.07 -23.79 -5.76
CA ALA A 64 6.37 -23.54 -5.15
C ALA A 64 6.78 -22.06 -5.26
N TRP A 65 6.55 -21.41 -6.42
CA TRP A 65 6.80 -19.98 -6.60
C TRP A 65 5.89 -19.10 -5.73
N VAL A 66 4.62 -19.45 -5.60
CA VAL A 66 3.69 -18.76 -4.67
C VAL A 66 4.22 -18.85 -3.23
N ASN A 67 4.61 -20.05 -2.79
CA ASN A 67 5.11 -20.29 -1.43
C ASN A 67 6.42 -19.54 -1.17
N TYR A 68 7.35 -19.55 -2.15
CA TYR A 68 8.59 -18.80 -2.07
C TYR A 68 8.35 -17.30 -1.91
N ARG A 69 7.44 -16.71 -2.71
CA ARG A 69 7.06 -15.29 -2.61
C ARG A 69 6.44 -14.95 -1.27
N ALA A 70 5.54 -15.80 -0.76
CA ALA A 70 4.91 -15.59 0.54
C ALA A 70 5.93 -15.61 1.68
N ALA A 71 6.90 -16.52 1.64
CA ALA A 71 7.95 -16.62 2.65
C ALA A 71 8.91 -15.41 2.62
N MET A 72 9.16 -14.84 1.44
CA MET A 72 10.11 -13.74 1.24
C MET A 72 9.80 -12.50 2.06
N LEU A 73 8.51 -12.20 2.29
CA LEU A 73 8.06 -11.04 3.08
C LEU A 73 8.67 -10.99 4.49
N GLY A 74 8.99 -12.15 5.07
CA GLY A 74 9.59 -12.23 6.42
C GLY A 74 11.08 -12.57 6.43
N ARG A 75 11.69 -12.89 5.29
CA ARG A 75 13.04 -13.51 5.20
C ARG A 75 13.96 -12.84 4.18
N MET A 76 13.66 -11.61 3.80
CA MET A 76 14.35 -10.89 2.72
C MET A 76 15.89 -10.82 2.91
N ASN A 77 16.39 -10.64 4.14
CA ASN A 77 17.83 -10.62 4.39
C ASN A 77 18.47 -12.00 4.22
N GLU A 78 17.83 -13.05 4.73
CA GLU A 78 18.29 -14.44 4.58
C GLU A 78 18.33 -14.84 3.10
N GLU A 79 17.28 -14.51 2.34
CA GLU A 79 17.25 -14.78 0.89
C GLU A 79 18.32 -14.01 0.12
N ARG A 80 18.66 -12.79 0.56
CA ARG A 80 19.78 -12.04 -0.03
C ARG A 80 21.09 -12.76 0.20
N ASP A 81 21.35 -13.22 1.42
CA ASP A 81 22.57 -13.92 1.77
C ASP A 81 22.67 -15.26 1.03
N ASN A 82 21.55 -15.99 0.92
CA ASN A 82 21.45 -17.22 0.13
C ASN A 82 21.78 -16.97 -1.34
N LEU A 83 21.23 -15.93 -1.96
CA LEU A 83 21.52 -15.58 -3.35
C LEU A 83 22.97 -15.12 -3.58
N LEU A 84 23.61 -14.51 -2.58
CA LEU A 84 25.02 -14.12 -2.64
C LEU A 84 25.96 -15.32 -2.50
N ALA A 85 25.56 -16.32 -1.71
CA ALA A 85 26.31 -17.56 -1.52
C ALA A 85 26.14 -18.54 -2.71
N ASP A 86 25.05 -18.42 -3.47
CA ASP A 86 24.77 -19.25 -4.63
C ASP A 86 25.75 -18.96 -5.79
N THR A 87 26.52 -19.97 -6.17
CA THR A 87 27.49 -19.88 -7.27
C THR A 87 26.87 -20.15 -8.64
N SER A 88 25.67 -20.75 -8.69
CA SER A 88 24.92 -20.98 -9.92
C SER A 88 24.06 -19.76 -10.25
N GLN A 89 24.43 -19.04 -11.31
CA GLN A 89 23.65 -17.90 -11.83
C GLN A 89 22.76 -18.36 -12.99
N ASP A 90 21.87 -19.30 -12.72
CA ASP A 90 20.91 -19.83 -13.69
C ASP A 90 19.62 -18.99 -13.77
N GLU A 91 18.65 -19.45 -14.57
CA GLU A 91 17.37 -18.74 -14.77
C GLU A 91 16.53 -18.67 -13.49
N ILE A 92 16.62 -19.69 -12.62
CA ILE A 92 15.94 -19.72 -11.33
C ILE A 92 16.55 -18.66 -10.41
N TRP A 93 17.88 -18.60 -10.34
CA TRP A 93 18.61 -17.56 -9.61
C TRP A 93 18.25 -16.17 -10.11
N ALA A 94 18.18 -15.97 -11.43
CA ALA A 94 17.80 -14.70 -12.04
C ALA A 94 16.37 -14.30 -11.63
N LEU A 95 15.41 -15.23 -11.66
CA LEU A 95 14.03 -14.97 -11.24
C LEU A 95 13.93 -14.68 -9.74
N LYS A 96 14.61 -15.45 -8.89
CA LYS A 96 14.69 -15.19 -7.44
C LYS A 96 15.22 -13.79 -7.16
N ARG A 97 16.30 -13.39 -7.85
CA ARG A 97 16.89 -12.06 -7.75
C ARG A 97 15.92 -10.97 -8.18
N THR A 98 15.21 -11.13 -9.30
CA THR A 98 14.20 -10.18 -9.76
C THR A 98 13.12 -9.96 -8.70
N ILE A 99 12.54 -11.04 -8.17
CA ILE A 99 11.48 -10.94 -7.15
C ILE A 99 12.02 -10.24 -5.89
N LEU A 100 13.23 -10.59 -5.44
CA LEU A 100 13.87 -9.93 -4.29
C LEU A 100 14.08 -8.43 -4.52
N GLN A 101 14.50 -8.05 -5.73
CA GLN A 101 14.72 -6.65 -6.08
C GLN A 101 13.41 -5.86 -6.26
N LEU A 102 12.28 -6.52 -6.49
CA LEU A 102 10.95 -5.92 -6.52
C LEU A 102 10.34 -5.73 -5.11
N HIS A 103 10.93 -6.32 -4.08
CA HIS A 103 10.45 -6.25 -2.70
C HIS A 103 10.31 -4.78 -2.20
N PRO A 104 9.26 -4.42 -1.44
CA PRO A 104 9.02 -3.04 -0.99
C PRO A 104 10.19 -2.38 -0.25
N ASP A 105 10.91 -3.15 0.58
CA ASP A 105 12.08 -2.69 1.34
C ASP A 105 13.32 -2.44 0.46
N THR A 106 13.30 -2.86 -0.81
CA THR A 106 14.37 -2.57 -1.75
C THR A 106 14.29 -1.08 -2.17
N PRO A 107 15.42 -0.36 -2.26
CA PRO A 107 15.40 1.06 -2.64
C PRO A 107 14.68 1.35 -3.96
N TYR A 108 13.99 2.50 -4.02
CA TYR A 108 13.18 2.94 -5.16
C TYR A 108 13.89 2.78 -6.52
N LEU A 109 15.12 3.30 -6.64
CA LEU A 109 15.86 3.27 -7.92
C LEU A 109 16.22 1.86 -8.38
N THR A 110 16.42 0.94 -7.45
CA THR A 110 16.68 -0.47 -7.76
C THR A 110 15.41 -1.11 -8.31
N ARG A 111 14.27 -0.92 -7.64
CA ARG A 111 12.96 -1.39 -8.11
C ARG A 111 12.61 -0.83 -9.48
N LEU A 112 12.80 0.48 -9.69
CA LEU A 112 12.54 1.14 -10.97
C LEU A 112 13.35 0.52 -12.11
N ARG A 113 14.65 0.25 -11.89
CA ARG A 113 15.48 -0.38 -12.92
C ARG A 113 14.97 -1.76 -13.31
N VAL A 114 14.63 -2.58 -12.31
CA VAL A 114 14.10 -3.93 -12.54
C VAL A 114 12.76 -3.88 -13.26
N GLN A 115 11.86 -2.99 -12.85
CA GLN A 115 10.58 -2.75 -13.51
C GLN A 115 10.73 -2.40 -15.00
N MET A 116 11.77 -1.65 -15.36
CA MET A 116 12.04 -1.29 -16.77
C MET A 116 12.59 -2.46 -17.59
N GLN A 117 13.27 -3.42 -16.95
CA GLN A 117 13.94 -4.54 -17.61
C GLN A 117 13.10 -5.83 -17.62
N SER A 118 12.03 -5.89 -16.81
CA SER A 118 11.26 -7.11 -16.58
C SER A 118 10.41 -7.56 -17.77
N ALA A 119 10.15 -6.70 -18.76
CA ALA A 119 9.39 -7.06 -19.95
C ALA A 119 10.09 -8.16 -20.78
N GLU A 120 11.41 -8.06 -20.95
CA GLU A 120 12.21 -9.06 -21.66
C GLU A 120 12.27 -10.38 -20.89
N GLN A 121 12.39 -10.30 -19.56
CA GLN A 121 12.40 -11.48 -18.69
C GLN A 121 11.05 -12.22 -18.73
N LEU A 122 9.93 -11.50 -18.68
CA LEU A 122 8.59 -12.10 -18.77
C LEU A 122 8.37 -12.85 -20.08
N ALA A 123 8.91 -12.35 -21.20
CA ALA A 123 8.74 -12.96 -22.51
C ALA A 123 9.42 -14.34 -22.64
N GLN A 124 10.39 -14.63 -21.77
CA GLN A 124 11.13 -15.90 -21.74
C GLN A 124 10.49 -16.93 -20.80
N LEU A 125 9.57 -16.51 -19.92
CA LEU A 125 8.95 -17.40 -18.95
C LEU A 125 7.72 -18.13 -19.54
N PRO A 126 7.42 -19.35 -19.06
CA PRO A 126 6.15 -20.01 -19.35
C PRO A 126 4.97 -19.11 -18.97
N ALA A 127 3.92 -19.09 -19.80
CA ALA A 127 2.82 -18.12 -19.65
C ALA A 127 2.18 -18.07 -18.24
N PRO A 128 1.94 -19.20 -17.55
CA PRO A 128 1.41 -19.16 -16.19
C PRO A 128 2.37 -18.53 -15.16
N LEU A 129 3.66 -18.83 -15.28
CA LEU A 129 4.69 -18.24 -14.41
C LEU A 129 4.88 -16.75 -14.69
N ALA A 130 4.85 -16.37 -15.97
CA ALA A 130 4.86 -14.97 -16.39
C ALA A 130 3.64 -14.20 -15.84
N ALA A 131 2.45 -14.82 -15.86
CA ALA A 131 1.24 -14.24 -15.29
C ALA A 131 1.32 -14.07 -13.76
N LEU A 132 2.02 -14.97 -13.06
CA LEU A 132 2.27 -14.84 -11.63
C LEU A 132 3.20 -13.65 -11.33
N LEU A 133 4.28 -13.49 -12.09
CA LEU A 133 5.23 -12.39 -11.92
C LEU A 133 4.65 -11.04 -12.39
N SER A 134 3.74 -11.03 -13.37
CA SER A 134 3.11 -9.79 -13.84
C SER A 134 2.31 -9.08 -12.75
N TRP A 135 1.76 -9.82 -11.79
CA TRP A 135 1.14 -9.25 -10.59
C TRP A 135 2.15 -8.52 -9.71
N ASP A 136 3.36 -9.05 -9.52
CA ASP A 136 4.42 -8.35 -8.78
C ASP A 136 4.78 -7.04 -9.45
N LEU A 137 4.92 -7.06 -10.77
CA LEU A 137 5.27 -5.86 -11.56
C LEU A 137 4.15 -4.82 -11.55
N ALA A 138 2.89 -5.25 -11.62
CA ALA A 138 1.75 -4.34 -11.53
C ALA A 138 1.68 -3.68 -10.14
N PHE A 139 1.90 -4.45 -9.08
CA PHE A 139 1.96 -3.93 -7.72
C PHE A 139 3.15 -2.97 -7.53
N ASN A 140 4.33 -3.38 -7.99
CA ASN A 140 5.55 -2.57 -7.92
C ASN A 140 5.38 -1.24 -8.67
N GLN A 141 4.75 -1.25 -9.85
CA GLN A 141 4.41 -0.04 -10.59
C GLN A 141 3.59 0.95 -9.75
N LYS A 142 2.55 0.46 -9.05
CA LYS A 142 1.72 1.29 -8.18
C LYS A 142 2.47 1.81 -6.96
N LEU A 143 3.36 0.99 -6.40
CA LEU A 143 4.21 1.41 -5.30
C LEU A 143 5.20 2.50 -5.74
N LEU A 144 5.83 2.36 -6.91
CA LEU A 144 6.73 3.37 -7.49
C LEU A 144 5.99 4.69 -7.78
N GLU A 145 4.78 4.62 -8.37
CA GLU A 145 3.92 5.79 -8.58
C GLU A 145 3.63 6.51 -7.27
N ALA A 146 3.22 5.78 -6.23
CA ALA A 146 2.92 6.34 -4.92
C ALA A 146 4.15 7.02 -4.28
N GLU A 147 5.31 6.37 -4.27
CA GLU A 147 6.54 6.95 -3.72
C GLU A 147 6.98 8.21 -4.47
N SER A 148 6.84 8.22 -5.80
CA SER A 148 7.13 9.41 -6.62
C SER A 148 6.16 10.55 -6.33
N ALA A 149 4.87 10.26 -6.13
CA ALA A 149 3.85 11.24 -5.81
C ALA A 149 4.09 11.85 -4.42
N VAL A 150 4.40 11.03 -3.42
CA VAL A 150 4.77 11.50 -2.07
C VAL A 150 5.98 12.43 -2.15
N SER A 151 7.03 12.04 -2.87
CA SER A 151 8.23 12.86 -3.04
C SER A 151 7.93 14.21 -3.70
N ALA A 152 7.08 14.23 -4.72
CA ALA A 152 6.65 15.46 -5.39
C ALA A 152 5.81 16.35 -4.47
N LEU A 153 4.87 15.77 -3.72
CA LEU A 153 4.02 16.49 -2.76
C LEU A 153 4.83 17.07 -1.61
N THR A 154 5.82 16.35 -1.09
CA THR A 154 6.72 16.86 -0.05
C THR A 154 7.49 18.08 -0.54
N ARG A 155 8.00 18.06 -1.77
CA ARG A 155 8.69 19.22 -2.37
C ARG A 155 7.74 20.41 -2.55
N LEU A 156 6.54 20.17 -3.06
CA LEU A 156 5.53 21.22 -3.24
C LEU A 156 5.13 21.85 -1.90
N ASN A 157 4.92 21.03 -0.87
CA ASN A 157 4.55 21.51 0.46
C ASN A 157 5.67 22.35 1.08
N ALA A 158 6.93 21.91 0.97
CA ALA A 158 8.08 22.71 1.41
C ALA A 158 8.13 24.08 0.70
N GLN A 159 7.92 24.11 -0.62
CA GLN A 159 7.88 25.35 -1.38
C GLN A 159 6.71 26.26 -0.96
N GLN A 160 5.53 25.69 -0.68
CA GLN A 160 4.37 26.43 -0.21
C GLN A 160 4.63 27.03 1.19
N HIS A 161 5.26 26.27 2.07
CA HIS A 161 5.65 26.73 3.40
C HIS A 161 6.61 27.93 3.31
N ASP A 162 7.67 27.83 2.51
CA ASP A 162 8.62 28.92 2.29
C ASP A 162 7.94 30.19 1.75
N ASN A 163 6.98 30.03 0.83
CA ASN A 163 6.22 31.15 0.28
C ASN A 163 5.31 31.80 1.32
N LEU A 164 4.65 31.00 2.17
CA LEU A 164 3.82 31.51 3.26
C LEU A 164 4.66 32.31 4.25
N GLU A 165 5.83 31.82 4.65
CA GLU A 165 6.72 32.55 5.56
C GLU A 165 7.15 33.90 4.96
N ARG A 166 7.51 33.93 3.67
CA ARG A 166 7.85 35.18 2.98
C ARG A 166 6.67 36.16 2.96
N LEU A 167 5.48 35.69 2.61
CA LEU A 167 4.27 36.53 2.59
C LEU A 167 3.92 37.05 3.99
N GLN A 168 4.07 36.24 5.03
CA GLN A 168 3.86 36.67 6.41
C GLN A 168 4.87 37.74 6.83
N LYS A 169 6.14 37.59 6.45
CA LYS A 169 7.16 38.62 6.70
C LYS A 169 6.83 39.93 5.99
N THR A 170 6.50 39.88 4.70
CA THR A 170 6.10 41.07 3.93
C THR A 170 4.87 41.74 4.52
N ASN A 171 3.84 40.98 4.92
CA ASN A 171 2.66 41.54 5.57
C ASN A 171 3.00 42.24 6.89
N LYS A 172 3.86 41.66 7.72
CA LYS A 172 4.33 42.32 8.96
C LYS A 172 5.09 43.61 8.67
N GLU A 173 5.92 43.62 7.63
CA GLU A 173 6.63 44.84 7.21
C GLU A 173 5.69 45.92 6.67
N LEU A 174 4.68 45.54 5.87
CA LEU A 174 3.65 46.46 5.38
C LEU A 174 2.81 47.01 6.53
N GLN A 175 2.39 46.18 7.49
CA GLN A 175 1.66 46.63 8.67
C GLN A 175 2.45 47.69 9.44
N LYS A 176 3.74 47.46 9.68
CA LYS A 176 4.62 48.46 10.32
C LYS A 176 4.69 49.78 9.55
N LYS A 177 4.70 49.72 8.21
CA LYS A 177 4.70 50.93 7.37
C LYS A 177 3.37 51.68 7.46
N ILE A 178 2.25 50.96 7.48
CA ILE A 178 0.93 51.54 7.67
C ILE A 178 0.86 52.24 9.03
N ASP A 179 1.24 51.55 10.11
CA ASP A 179 1.22 52.11 11.46
C ASP A 179 2.07 53.39 11.57
N ALA A 180 3.25 53.40 10.92
CA ALA A 180 4.12 54.57 10.87
C ALA A 180 3.49 55.73 10.10
N LEU A 181 2.87 55.47 8.94
CA LEU A 181 2.18 56.50 8.16
C LEU A 181 0.97 57.07 8.92
N THR A 182 0.20 56.21 9.57
CA THR A 182 -0.93 56.63 10.42
C THR A 182 -0.44 57.50 11.59
N GLN A 183 0.70 57.17 12.19
CA GLN A 183 1.29 58.00 13.24
C GLN A 183 1.75 59.37 12.71
N ILE A 184 2.36 59.42 11.52
CA ILE A 184 2.75 60.67 10.86
C ILE A 184 1.50 61.52 10.55
N GLU A 185 0.44 60.91 10.01
CA GLU A 185 -0.82 61.61 9.73
C GLU A 185 -1.45 62.17 11.02
N ALA A 186 -1.46 61.37 12.09
CA ALA A 186 -1.96 61.81 13.38
C ALA A 186 -1.16 63.00 13.94
N GLN A 187 0.16 63.05 13.73
CA GLN A 187 1.00 64.20 14.12
C GLN A 187 0.74 65.44 13.26
N LEU A 188 0.56 65.27 11.95
CA LEU A 188 0.28 66.37 11.02
C LEU A 188 -1.09 67.01 11.25
N ASN A 189 -2.09 66.21 11.64
CA ASN A 189 -3.44 66.68 11.95
C ASN A 189 -3.59 67.20 13.39
N GLN A 190 -2.52 67.27 14.19
CA GLN A 190 -2.60 67.94 15.48
C GLN A 190 -2.82 69.44 15.27
N PRO A 191 -3.81 70.04 15.94
CA PRO A 191 -4.02 71.48 15.85
C PRO A 191 -2.77 72.18 16.35
N VAL A 192 -2.20 73.05 15.51
CA VAL A 192 -1.15 73.98 15.92
C VAL A 192 -1.70 74.76 17.10
N GLN A 193 -1.19 74.48 18.30
CA GLN A 193 -1.40 75.35 19.45
C GLN A 193 -0.67 76.66 19.12
N VAL A 194 -1.37 77.56 18.46
CA VAL A 194 -0.95 78.95 18.33
C VAL A 194 -0.88 79.47 19.76
N PRO A 195 0.28 79.93 20.27
CA PRO A 195 0.32 80.59 21.55
C PRO A 195 -0.68 81.75 21.49
N GLN A 196 -1.68 81.74 22.38
CA GLN A 196 -2.58 82.89 22.46
C GLN A 196 -1.72 84.14 22.71
N PRO A 197 -1.91 85.24 21.95
CA PRO A 197 -1.30 86.49 22.33
C PRO A 197 -1.84 86.82 23.72
N GLU A 198 -0.95 86.94 24.71
CA GLU A 198 -1.32 87.44 26.03
C GLU A 198 -1.99 88.81 25.82
N ASP A 199 -3.29 88.84 26.09
CA ASP A 199 -4.13 90.01 26.03
C ASP A 199 -3.73 90.91 27.21
N ASN A 200 -2.65 91.67 27.06
CA ASN A 200 -2.26 92.72 27.99
C ASN A 200 -3.13 93.95 27.76
N ASN A 201 -4.41 93.83 28.07
CA ASN A 201 -5.35 94.94 28.09
C ASN A 201 -5.56 95.43 29.53
N GLY A 202 -4.73 96.42 29.89
CA GLY A 202 -5.04 97.59 30.69
C GLY A 202 -5.93 97.46 31.94
N GLN A 203 -5.35 97.82 33.08
CA GLN A 203 -6.11 98.40 34.19
C GLN A 203 -5.46 99.74 34.64
N PRO A 204 -6.28 100.69 35.14
CA PRO A 204 -6.01 102.13 35.14
C PRO A 204 -4.97 102.61 36.16
#